data_AF-A0A8E2H8P4-F1
#
_entry.id   AF-A0A8E2H8P4-F1
#
_cell.length_a   1.000
_cell.length_b   1.000
_cell.length_c   1.000
_cell.angle_alpha   90.00
_cell.angle_beta   90.00
_cell.angle_gamma   90.00
#
_symmetry.space_group_name_H-M   'P 1'
#
loop_
_entity.id
_entity.type
_entity.pdbx_description
1 polymer ?
#
loop_
_entity_poly.entity_id
_entity_poly.type
_entity_poly.pdbx_seq_one_letter_code
_entity_poly.pdbx_strand_id
1 'polypeptide(L)'
;MPATGKVKRISRSRFMAGMAIHFLAPAYLLLLIADAAMGHAPGTWAGWLPHALGLGGAFLVIYGGACMALIALAAMSDRIGGARADTHGEASDPAAKSRSDLSQSLAGARGRFDGDVEALLEQIAAMPLDHDDSQTREVVQDLKRLLDASGAAIDRADGAQAPLRRQTAAALTTLKQALEARSRESGISAQDKARTLANYVELKYGEKFD
;
A
#
# COMPACT_ATOMS: atom_id res chain seq x y z
N MET A 1 -20.96 30.09 14.76
CA MET A 1 -20.58 28.66 14.80
C MET A 1 -20.55 28.12 13.37
N PRO A 2 -19.39 27.80 12.78
CA PRO A 2 -19.34 27.16 11.47
C PRO A 2 -19.57 25.65 11.59
N ALA A 3 -20.48 25.12 10.78
CA ALA A 3 -20.76 23.70 10.68
C ALA A 3 -19.57 22.97 10.04
N THR A 4 -18.87 22.15 10.82
CA THR A 4 -17.82 21.26 10.33
C THR A 4 -18.47 20.13 9.50
N GLY A 5 -18.55 20.33 8.19
CA GLY A 5 -18.99 19.29 7.26
C GLY A 5 -18.04 18.09 7.30
N LYS A 6 -18.53 16.94 7.76
CA LYS A 6 -17.79 15.67 7.71
C LYS A 6 -17.53 15.32 6.24
N VAL A 7 -16.29 15.46 5.79
CA VAL A 7 -15.86 14.99 4.46
C VAL A 7 -16.01 13.46 4.44
N LYS A 8 -17.04 12.98 3.73
CA LYS A 8 -17.34 11.56 3.62
C LYS A 8 -16.30 10.92 2.70
N ARG A 9 -15.29 10.26 3.28
CA ARG A 9 -14.29 9.50 2.50
C ARG A 9 -15.03 8.48 1.63
N ILE A 10 -14.82 8.57 0.32
CA ILE A 10 -15.32 7.61 -0.65
C ILE A 10 -14.58 6.29 -0.39
N SER A 11 -15.31 5.21 -0.15
CA SER A 11 -14.70 3.91 0.08
C SER A 11 -13.98 3.45 -1.19
N ARG A 12 -12.77 2.87 -1.05
CA ARG A 12 -11.96 2.34 -2.16
C ARG A 12 -12.76 1.40 -3.08
N SER A 13 -13.73 0.67 -2.53
CA SER A 13 -14.66 -0.19 -3.26
C SER A 13 -15.55 0.56 -4.27
N ARG A 14 -16.03 1.77 -3.93
CA ARG A 14 -16.88 2.58 -4.83
C ARG A 14 -16.08 3.19 -5.96
N PHE A 15 -14.81 3.53 -5.71
CA PHE A 15 -13.89 4.01 -6.73
C PHE A 15 -13.57 2.92 -7.76
N MET A 16 -13.25 1.69 -7.30
CA MET A 16 -12.97 0.56 -8.18
C MET A 16 -14.20 0.13 -9.00
N ALA A 17 -15.40 0.11 -8.39
CA ALA A 17 -16.64 -0.16 -9.11
C ALA A 17 -16.92 0.89 -10.19
N GLY A 18 -16.69 2.18 -9.87
CA GLY A 18 -16.78 3.25 -10.85
C GLY A 18 -15.82 3.05 -12.01
N MET A 19 -14.56 2.71 -11.72
CA MET A 19 -13.53 2.49 -12.74
C MET A 19 -13.90 1.32 -13.67
N ALA A 20 -14.32 0.18 -13.12
CA ALA A 20 -14.74 -0.98 -13.91
C ALA A 20 -15.88 -0.65 -14.88
N ILE A 21 -16.89 0.10 -14.42
CA ILE A 21 -18.03 0.52 -15.26
C ILE A 21 -17.56 1.43 -16.41
N HIS A 22 -16.61 2.34 -16.16
CA HIS A 22 -16.11 3.28 -17.17
C HIS A 22 -15.26 2.60 -18.25
N PHE A 23 -14.64 1.46 -17.95
CA PHE A 23 -13.84 0.72 -18.93
C PHE A 23 -14.62 -0.39 -19.65
N LEU A 24 -15.71 -0.89 -19.07
CA LEU A 24 -16.53 -1.94 -19.67
C LEU A 24 -17.20 -1.51 -20.98
N ALA A 25 -17.85 -0.34 -20.98
CA ALA A 25 -18.57 0.14 -22.16
C ALA A 25 -17.65 0.48 -23.34
N PRO A 26 -16.50 1.17 -23.16
CA PRO A 26 -15.54 1.40 -24.25
C PRO A 26 -14.90 0.12 -24.77
N ALA A 27 -14.55 -0.82 -23.90
CA ALA A 27 -13.96 -2.09 -24.30
C ALA A 27 -14.95 -2.92 -25.16
N TYR A 28 -16.21 -2.94 -24.76
CA TYR A 28 -17.26 -3.61 -25.52
C TYR A 28 -17.52 -2.94 -26.88
N LEU A 29 -17.51 -1.60 -26.94
CA LEU A 29 -17.64 -0.86 -28.19
C LEU A 29 -16.48 -1.16 -29.15
N LEU A 30 -15.24 -1.21 -28.66
CA LEU A 30 -14.07 -1.57 -29.47
C LEU A 30 -14.16 -3.00 -30.01
N LEU A 31 -14.67 -3.94 -29.21
CA LEU A 31 -14.90 -5.31 -29.65
C LEU A 31 -15.92 -5.38 -30.80
N LEU A 32 -17.04 -4.66 -30.70
CA LEU A 32 -18.05 -4.61 -31.77
C LEU A 32 -17.50 -3.96 -33.05
N ILE A 33 -16.67 -2.92 -32.93
CA ILE A 33 -16.00 -2.29 -34.08
C ILE A 33 -15.03 -3.28 -34.74
N ALA A 34 -14.25 -4.00 -33.94
CA ALA A 34 -13.30 -5.00 -34.45
C ALA A 34 -14.01 -6.16 -35.16
N ASP A 35 -15.10 -6.68 -34.59
CA ASP A 35 -15.91 -7.75 -35.20
C ASP A 35 -16.53 -7.32 -36.54
N ALA A 36 -17.04 -6.08 -36.59
CA ALA A 36 -17.56 -5.49 -37.82
C ALA A 36 -16.45 -5.30 -38.88
N ALA A 37 -15.26 -4.84 -38.47
CA ALA A 37 -14.13 -4.65 -39.37
C ALA A 37 -13.57 -5.97 -39.95
N MET A 38 -13.72 -7.08 -39.23
CA MET A 38 -13.37 -8.43 -39.70
C MET A 38 -14.42 -9.06 -40.63
N GLY A 39 -15.56 -8.39 -40.86
CA GLY A 39 -16.60 -8.86 -41.78
C GLY A 39 -17.47 -10.00 -41.23
N HIS A 40 -17.39 -10.30 -39.94
CA HIS A 40 -18.27 -11.27 -39.28
C HIS A 40 -19.67 -10.71 -39.00
N ALA A 41 -19.81 -9.37 -39.02
CA ALA A 41 -21.05 -8.69 -38.76
C ALA A 41 -22.06 -8.85 -39.92
N PRO A 42 -23.31 -9.24 -39.66
CA PRO A 42 -24.36 -9.27 -40.66
C PRO A 42 -24.59 -7.89 -41.29
N GLY A 43 -24.70 -7.82 -42.61
CA GLY A 43 -24.90 -6.57 -43.36
C GLY A 43 -26.27 -5.88 -43.15
N THR A 44 -27.12 -6.40 -42.26
CA THR A 44 -28.43 -5.83 -41.94
C THR A 44 -28.57 -5.62 -40.44
N TRP A 45 -29.22 -4.52 -40.07
CA TRP A 45 -29.47 -4.17 -38.66
C TRP A 45 -30.22 -5.26 -37.89
N ALA A 46 -31.18 -5.93 -38.54
CA ALA A 46 -31.97 -7.00 -37.96
C ALA A 46 -31.15 -8.26 -37.64
N GLY A 47 -30.10 -8.57 -38.41
CA GLY A 47 -29.16 -9.65 -38.12
C GLY A 47 -28.07 -9.24 -37.12
N TRP A 48 -27.68 -7.97 -37.12
CA TRP A 48 -26.62 -7.45 -36.28
C TRP A 48 -27.00 -7.43 -34.78
N LEU A 49 -28.25 -7.07 -34.45
CA LEU A 49 -28.70 -6.98 -33.05
C LEU A 49 -28.59 -8.31 -32.27
N PRO A 50 -29.10 -9.46 -32.76
CA PRO A 50 -28.94 -10.74 -32.08
C PRO A 50 -27.47 -11.24 -32.08
N HIS A 51 -26.68 -10.91 -33.11
CA HIS A 51 -25.24 -11.21 -33.14
C HIS A 51 -24.47 -10.44 -32.06
N ALA A 52 -24.73 -9.14 -31.93
CA ALA A 52 -24.15 -8.29 -30.89
C ALA A 52 -24.57 -8.76 -29.49
N LEU A 53 -25.82 -9.14 -29.28
CA LEU A 53 -26.28 -9.70 -27.99
C LEU A 53 -25.58 -11.02 -27.64
N GLY A 54 -25.38 -11.91 -28.61
CA GLY A 54 -24.62 -13.15 -28.44
C GLY A 54 -23.16 -12.89 -28.06
N LEU A 55 -22.51 -11.94 -28.76
CA LEU A 55 -21.16 -11.47 -28.45
C LEU A 55 -21.06 -10.83 -27.07
N GLY A 56 -22.08 -10.07 -26.66
CA GLY A 56 -22.19 -9.47 -25.33
C GLY A 56 -22.18 -10.49 -24.20
N GLY A 57 -22.87 -11.62 -24.38
CA GLY A 57 -22.84 -12.72 -23.42
C GLY A 57 -21.44 -13.32 -23.25
N ALA A 58 -20.78 -13.66 -24.37
CA ALA A 58 -19.44 -14.23 -24.35
C ALA A 58 -18.40 -13.26 -23.78
N PHE A 59 -18.48 -11.98 -24.18
CA PHE A 59 -17.63 -10.92 -23.66
C PHE A 59 -17.77 -10.74 -22.15
N LEU A 60 -19.00 -10.72 -21.62
CA LEU A 60 -19.23 -10.53 -20.19
C LEU A 60 -18.65 -11.68 -19.36
N VAL A 61 -18.73 -12.91 -19.87
CA VAL A 61 -18.13 -14.10 -19.23
C VAL A 61 -16.60 -13.99 -19.22
N ILE A 62 -15.98 -13.62 -20.34
CA ILE A 62 -14.52 -13.47 -20.44
C ILE A 62 -14.04 -12.32 -19.56
N TYR A 63 -14.70 -11.16 -19.64
CA TYR A 63 -14.35 -9.97 -18.88
C TYR A 63 -14.54 -10.19 -17.38
N GLY A 64 -15.70 -10.73 -16.98
CA GLY A 64 -15.97 -11.08 -15.58
C GLY A 64 -14.99 -12.12 -15.06
N GLY A 65 -14.65 -13.13 -15.87
CA GLY A 65 -13.62 -14.13 -15.56
C GLY A 65 -12.24 -13.50 -15.37
N ALA A 66 -11.82 -12.59 -16.25
CA ALA A 66 -10.56 -11.87 -16.14
C ALA A 66 -10.52 -10.97 -14.89
N CYS A 67 -11.60 -10.25 -14.58
CA CYS A 67 -11.71 -9.47 -13.35
C CYS A 67 -11.64 -10.36 -12.11
N MET A 68 -12.34 -11.49 -12.07
CA MET A 68 -12.28 -12.44 -10.96
C MET A 68 -10.89 -13.06 -10.83
N ALA A 69 -10.22 -13.35 -11.95
CA ALA A 69 -8.84 -13.83 -11.95
C ALA A 69 -7.87 -12.78 -11.42
N LEU A 70 -8.02 -11.51 -11.80
CA LEU A 70 -7.21 -10.40 -11.27
C LEU A 70 -7.49 -10.14 -9.79
N ILE A 71 -8.75 -10.21 -9.34
CA ILE A 71 -9.12 -10.12 -7.92
C ILE A 71 -8.55 -11.31 -7.15
N ALA A 72 -8.64 -12.53 -7.70
CA ALA A 72 -8.06 -13.71 -7.09
C ALA A 72 -6.54 -13.64 -7.04
N LEU A 73 -5.89 -13.11 -8.09
CA LEU A 73 -4.45 -12.89 -8.14
C LEU A 73 -4.02 -11.82 -7.13
N ALA A 74 -4.78 -10.73 -6.99
CA ALA A 74 -4.55 -9.69 -5.99
C ALA A 74 -4.78 -10.23 -4.56
N ALA A 75 -5.85 -10.99 -4.34
CA ALA A 75 -6.12 -11.64 -3.07
C ALA A 75 -5.07 -12.72 -2.75
N MET A 76 -4.52 -13.39 -3.77
CA MET A 76 -3.41 -14.32 -3.62
C MET A 76 -2.08 -13.60 -3.39
N SER A 77 -1.83 -12.43 -3.98
CA SER A 77 -0.65 -11.62 -3.64
C SER A 77 -0.74 -11.09 -2.21
N ASP A 78 -1.95 -10.70 -1.78
CA ASP A 78 -2.22 -10.31 -0.40
C ASP A 78 -2.12 -11.49 0.55
N ARG A 79 -2.48 -12.72 0.12
CA ARG A 79 -2.25 -13.96 0.88
C ARG A 79 -0.81 -14.46 0.80
N ILE A 80 -0.03 -14.22 -0.24
CA ILE A 80 1.39 -14.62 -0.26
C ILE A 80 2.19 -13.60 0.57
N GLY A 81 1.76 -12.34 0.62
CA GLY A 81 2.25 -11.32 1.55
C GLY A 81 1.74 -11.48 2.99
N GLY A 82 0.51 -11.98 3.19
CA GLY A 82 -0.19 -12.09 4.48
C GLY A 82 -0.21 -13.48 5.11
N ALA A 83 -0.14 -14.57 4.35
CA ALA A 83 -0.03 -15.94 4.88
C ALA A 83 1.39 -16.27 5.37
N ARG A 84 2.39 -15.45 5.02
CA ARG A 84 3.68 -15.42 5.73
C ARG A 84 3.60 -14.63 7.05
N ALA A 85 2.51 -13.86 7.25
CA ALA A 85 2.22 -13.17 8.51
C ALA A 85 1.40 -14.04 9.48
N ASP A 86 0.56 -14.96 8.99
CA ASP A 86 -0.41 -15.69 9.82
C ASP A 86 -0.09 -17.17 10.14
N THR A 87 1.06 -17.72 9.75
CA THR A 87 1.35 -19.17 9.91
C THR A 87 2.20 -19.59 11.12
N HIS A 88 2.47 -18.72 12.08
CA HIS A 88 3.04 -19.14 13.38
C HIS A 88 2.16 -18.70 14.55
N GLY A 89 1.33 -19.66 14.98
CA GLY A 89 0.49 -19.65 16.16
C GLY A 89 1.28 -19.62 17.47
N GLU A 90 1.92 -18.50 17.75
CA GLU A 90 2.15 -17.99 19.10
C GLU A 90 1.72 -16.54 19.08
N ALA A 91 1.17 -16.05 20.18
CA ALA A 91 0.80 -14.64 20.38
C ALA A 91 2.05 -13.75 20.36
N SER A 92 2.74 -13.69 19.22
CA SER A 92 3.90 -12.83 18.97
C SER A 92 3.37 -11.43 18.78
N ASP A 93 3.65 -10.58 19.76
CA ASP A 93 3.41 -9.15 19.71
C ASP A 93 3.85 -8.60 18.32
N PRO A 94 2.92 -8.07 17.50
CA PRO A 94 3.25 -7.56 16.17
C PRO A 94 4.25 -6.40 16.23
N ALA A 95 4.29 -5.65 17.34
CA ALA A 95 5.29 -4.61 17.56
C ALA A 95 6.68 -5.21 17.84
N ALA A 96 6.77 -6.29 18.61
CA ALA A 96 8.03 -7.02 18.83
C ALA A 96 8.56 -7.63 17.52
N LYS A 97 7.69 -8.23 16.70
CA LYS A 97 8.07 -8.76 15.38
C LYS A 97 8.56 -7.64 14.45
N SER A 98 7.86 -6.52 14.38
CA SER A 98 8.26 -5.37 13.57
C SER A 98 9.64 -4.82 13.99
N ARG A 99 9.91 -4.73 15.31
CA ARG A 99 11.23 -4.34 15.85
C ARG A 99 12.31 -5.32 15.43
N SER A 100 12.06 -6.62 15.61
CA SER A 100 13.00 -7.68 15.23
C SER A 100 13.32 -7.63 13.74
N ASP A 101 12.29 -7.59 12.89
CA ASP A 101 12.42 -7.57 11.43
C ASP A 101 13.24 -6.36 10.96
N LEU A 102 12.97 -5.17 11.50
CA LEU A 102 13.73 -3.97 11.17
C LEU A 102 15.21 -4.14 11.57
N SER A 103 15.46 -4.58 12.80
CA SER A 103 16.83 -4.77 13.30
C SER A 103 17.62 -5.77 12.45
N GLN A 104 16.99 -6.86 12.03
CA GLN A 104 17.61 -7.89 11.20
C GLN A 104 17.90 -7.38 9.79
N SER A 105 16.96 -6.65 9.17
CA SER A 105 17.16 -6.06 7.86
C SER A 105 18.25 -4.98 7.85
N LEU A 106 18.32 -4.13 8.87
CA LEU A 106 19.38 -3.13 9.01
C LEU A 106 20.75 -3.79 9.22
N ALA A 107 20.82 -4.83 10.06
CA ALA A 107 22.06 -5.60 10.25
C ALA A 107 22.51 -6.28 8.95
N GLY A 108 21.58 -6.87 8.19
CA GLY A 108 21.87 -7.48 6.89
C GLY A 108 22.27 -6.47 5.82
N ALA A 109 21.86 -5.21 5.91
CA ALA A 109 22.22 -4.14 4.99
C ALA A 109 23.60 -3.53 5.27
N ARG A 110 24.15 -3.73 6.48
CA ARG A 110 25.42 -3.12 6.91
C ARG A 110 26.59 -3.63 6.06
N GLY A 111 27.48 -2.73 5.63
CA GLY A 111 28.63 -3.06 4.79
C GLY A 111 28.31 -3.31 3.31
N ARG A 112 27.02 -3.31 2.91
CA ARG A 112 26.61 -3.50 1.50
C ARG A 112 26.52 -2.20 0.70
N PHE A 113 26.37 -1.08 1.39
CA PHE A 113 26.19 0.24 0.79
C PHE A 113 27.36 1.17 1.13
N ASP A 114 27.45 2.29 0.41
CA ASP A 114 28.47 3.31 0.65
C ASP A 114 28.18 4.12 1.94
N GLY A 115 29.18 4.86 2.44
CA GLY A 115 29.12 5.55 3.74
C GLY A 115 27.91 6.46 3.96
N ASP A 116 27.41 7.15 2.93
CA ASP A 116 26.22 8.00 3.05
C ASP A 116 24.95 7.20 3.36
N VAL A 117 24.81 6.01 2.75
CA VAL A 117 23.68 5.12 3.00
C VAL A 117 23.82 4.48 4.36
N GLU A 118 25.03 4.08 4.77
CA GLU A 118 25.25 3.55 6.11
C GLU A 118 24.88 4.55 7.20
N ALA A 119 25.26 5.82 7.03
CA ALA A 119 24.87 6.89 7.94
C ALA A 119 23.35 7.08 8.01
N LEU A 120 22.63 6.91 6.89
CA LEU A 120 21.16 6.94 6.89
C LEU A 120 20.56 5.72 7.62
N LEU A 121 21.11 4.53 7.42
CA LEU A 121 20.64 3.32 8.11
C LEU A 121 20.86 3.41 9.61
N GLU A 122 21.98 3.98 10.05
CA GLU A 122 22.26 4.22 11.47
C GLU A 122 21.31 5.25 12.08
N GLN A 123 21.00 6.33 11.35
CA GLN A 123 19.98 7.30 11.78
C GLN A 123 18.58 6.68 11.90
N ILE A 124 18.21 5.79 10.95
CA ILE A 124 16.93 5.07 11.01
C ILE A 124 16.93 4.10 12.20
N ALA A 125 18.03 3.39 12.44
CA ALA A 125 18.19 2.45 13.56
C ALA A 125 18.03 3.14 14.92
N ALA A 126 18.49 4.40 15.03
CA ALA A 126 18.41 5.19 16.25
C ALA A 126 17.05 5.88 16.47
N MET A 127 16.13 5.80 15.51
CA MET A 127 14.86 6.53 15.60
C MET A 127 13.90 5.86 16.60
N PRO A 128 13.28 6.61 17.52
CA PRO A 128 12.24 6.08 18.40
C PRO A 128 10.95 5.90 17.59
N LEU A 129 10.77 4.69 17.05
CA LEU A 129 9.60 4.31 16.28
C LEU A 129 8.53 3.68 17.19
N ASP A 130 7.29 4.15 17.06
CA ASP A 130 6.13 3.53 17.69
C ASP A 130 5.69 2.32 16.85
N HIS A 131 6.14 1.13 17.24
CA HIS A 131 5.82 -0.12 16.54
C HIS A 131 4.41 -0.66 16.88
N ASP A 132 3.72 -0.08 17.85
CA ASP A 132 2.32 -0.41 18.14
C ASP A 132 1.38 0.20 17.08
N ASP A 133 1.80 1.31 16.47
CA ASP A 133 1.11 1.95 15.35
C ASP A 133 1.21 1.13 14.05
N SER A 134 0.04 0.73 13.52
CA SER A 134 -0.07 -0.10 12.32
C SER A 134 0.58 0.52 11.09
N GLN A 135 0.50 1.86 10.94
CA GLN A 135 1.08 2.47 9.75
C GLN A 135 2.58 2.81 9.93
N THR A 136 3.13 2.80 11.16
CA THR A 136 4.59 2.72 11.35
C THR A 136 5.10 1.35 10.90
N ARG A 137 4.38 0.27 11.26
CA ARG A 137 4.73 -1.09 10.82
C ARG A 137 4.72 -1.24 9.30
N GLU A 138 3.79 -0.59 8.60
CA GLU A 138 3.73 -0.57 7.13
C GLU A 138 4.99 0.07 6.52
N VAL A 139 5.40 1.24 7.02
CA VAL A 139 6.63 1.91 6.55
C VAL A 139 7.89 1.08 6.84
N VAL A 140 7.95 0.43 8.01
CA VAL A 140 9.04 -0.50 8.35
C VAL A 140 9.08 -1.69 7.39
N GLN A 141 7.93 -2.23 7.01
CA GLN A 141 7.85 -3.34 6.07
C GLN A 141 8.30 -2.92 4.66
N ASP A 142 7.95 -1.70 4.23
CA ASP A 142 8.40 -1.16 2.95
C ASP A 142 9.90 -0.87 2.94
N LEU A 143 10.45 -0.35 4.05
CA LEU A 143 11.89 -0.21 4.24
C LEU A 143 12.61 -1.55 4.12
N LYS A 144 12.10 -2.59 4.78
CA LYS A 144 12.63 -3.95 4.66
C LYS A 144 12.62 -4.45 3.21
N ARG A 145 11.49 -4.32 2.52
CA ARG A 145 11.35 -4.73 1.10
C ARG A 145 12.34 -3.97 0.21
N LEU A 146 12.51 -2.67 0.44
CA LEU A 146 13.49 -1.86 -0.28
C LEU A 146 14.92 -2.36 -0.05
N LEU A 147 15.31 -2.59 1.20
CA LEU A 147 16.66 -3.07 1.53
C LEU A 147 16.94 -4.46 0.94
N ASP A 148 15.97 -5.38 1.04
CA ASP A 148 16.09 -6.72 0.46
C ASP A 148 16.21 -6.65 -1.07
N ALA A 149 15.37 -5.84 -1.73
CA ALA A 149 15.38 -5.67 -3.19
C ALA A 149 16.65 -4.97 -3.68
N SER A 150 17.06 -3.89 -3.03
CA SER A 150 18.29 -3.14 -3.35
C SER A 150 19.53 -3.98 -3.12
N GLY A 151 19.60 -4.75 -2.03
CA GLY A 151 20.71 -5.68 -1.77
C GLY A 151 20.82 -6.73 -2.88
N ALA A 152 19.71 -7.38 -3.22
CA ALA A 152 19.69 -8.38 -4.28
C ALA A 152 19.96 -7.79 -5.68
N ALA A 153 19.65 -6.50 -5.91
CA ALA A 153 19.97 -5.81 -7.15
C ALA A 153 21.46 -5.47 -7.24
N ILE A 154 22.06 -5.00 -6.15
CA ILE A 154 23.50 -4.70 -6.06
C ILE A 154 24.33 -5.98 -6.25
N ASP A 155 23.92 -7.09 -5.62
CA ASP A 155 24.62 -8.38 -5.73
C ASP A 155 24.63 -8.93 -7.16
N ARG A 156 23.66 -8.57 -8.00
CA ARG A 156 23.56 -9.00 -9.41
C ARG A 156 24.10 -7.99 -10.42
N ALA A 157 24.46 -6.79 -9.97
CA ALA A 157 24.84 -5.71 -10.87
C ALA A 157 26.33 -5.82 -11.22
N ASP A 158 26.62 -6.29 -12.44
CA ASP A 158 27.96 -6.27 -13.02
C ASP A 158 28.28 -4.85 -13.51
N GLY A 159 28.93 -4.04 -12.66
CA GLY A 159 29.37 -2.67 -12.98
C GLY A 159 28.31 -1.57 -12.89
N ALA A 160 27.04 -1.91 -12.68
CA ALA A 160 25.92 -0.95 -12.52
C ALA A 160 25.56 -0.64 -11.05
N GLN A 161 26.48 -0.89 -10.11
CA GLN A 161 26.22 -0.77 -8.67
C GLN A 161 26.06 0.70 -8.24
N ALA A 162 26.88 1.60 -8.78
CA ALA A 162 26.88 3.01 -8.41
C ALA A 162 25.53 3.74 -8.65
N PRO A 163 24.83 3.58 -9.79
CA PRO A 163 23.50 4.19 -9.97
C PRO A 163 22.45 3.54 -9.05
N LEU A 164 22.50 2.23 -8.81
CA LEU A 164 21.58 1.54 -7.89
C LEU A 164 21.75 2.01 -6.44
N ARG A 165 22.99 2.21 -6.00
CA ARG A 165 23.30 2.78 -4.68
C ARG A 165 22.75 4.20 -4.54
N ARG A 166 22.93 5.06 -5.54
CA ARG A 166 22.36 6.42 -5.56
C ARG A 166 20.83 6.42 -5.50
N GLN A 167 20.18 5.55 -6.27
CA GLN A 167 18.72 5.41 -6.25
C GLN A 167 18.23 4.92 -4.87
N THR A 168 18.94 3.96 -4.27
CA THR A 168 18.63 3.46 -2.93
C THR A 168 18.79 4.54 -1.87
N ALA A 169 19.86 5.36 -1.94
CA ALA A 169 20.08 6.47 -1.04
C ALA A 169 18.95 7.52 -1.10
N ALA A 170 18.48 7.85 -2.31
CA ALA A 170 17.36 8.77 -2.51
C ALA A 170 16.06 8.20 -1.89
N ALA A 171 15.76 6.93 -2.15
CA ALA A 171 14.59 6.26 -1.59
C ALA A 171 14.65 6.17 -0.05
N LEU A 172 15.80 5.85 0.53
CA LEU A 172 16.01 5.83 1.98
C LEU A 172 15.86 7.22 2.60
N THR A 173 16.30 8.27 1.92
CA THR A 173 16.11 9.66 2.37
C THR A 173 14.62 10.00 2.44
N THR A 174 13.84 9.64 1.43
CA THR A 174 12.37 9.85 1.43
C THR A 174 11.69 9.05 2.55
N LEU A 175 12.08 7.78 2.76
CA LEU A 175 11.52 6.96 3.84
C LEU A 175 11.88 7.52 5.22
N LYS A 176 13.12 7.96 5.42
CA LYS A 176 13.54 8.61 6.66
C LYS A 176 12.69 9.85 6.95
N GLN A 177 12.49 10.72 5.97
CA GLN A 177 11.66 11.92 6.12
C GLN A 177 10.20 11.57 6.46
N ALA A 178 9.65 10.52 5.85
CA ALA A 178 8.31 10.03 6.17
C ALA A 178 8.22 9.50 7.62
N LEU A 179 9.23 8.75 8.08
CA LEU A 179 9.32 8.28 9.46
C LEU A 179 9.45 9.44 10.46
N GLU A 180 10.28 10.45 10.17
CA GLU A 180 10.44 11.65 11.02
C GLU A 180 9.17 12.49 11.08
N ALA A 181 8.46 12.67 9.96
CA ALA A 181 7.18 13.36 9.93
C ALA A 181 6.14 12.65 10.80
N ARG A 182 6.10 11.32 10.71
CA ARG A 182 5.19 10.48 11.49
C ARG A 182 5.51 10.48 12.98
N SER A 183 6.78 10.32 13.34
CA SER A 183 7.23 10.36 14.74
C SER A 183 6.83 11.69 15.41
N ARG A 184 6.96 12.81 14.68
CA ARG A 184 6.50 14.12 15.15
C ARG A 184 4.97 14.18 15.33
N GLU A 185 4.20 13.66 14.38
CA GLU A 185 2.73 13.63 14.48
C GLU A 185 2.25 12.78 15.68
N SER A 186 2.87 11.61 15.89
CA SER A 186 2.57 10.76 17.05
C SER A 186 2.92 11.46 18.37
N GLY A 187 4.05 12.17 18.43
CA GLY A 187 4.43 12.97 19.61
C GLY A 187 3.43 14.06 19.95
N ILE A 188 2.96 14.80 18.94
CA ILE A 188 1.93 15.84 19.11
C ILE A 188 0.61 15.22 19.59
N SER A 189 0.18 14.11 18.98
CA SER A 189 -1.04 13.39 19.38
C SER A 189 -1.00 12.89 20.82
N ALA A 190 0.16 12.38 21.27
CA ALA A 190 0.34 11.95 22.66
C ALA A 190 0.24 13.14 23.64
N GLN A 191 0.84 14.28 23.30
CA GLN A 191 0.76 15.50 24.11
C GLN A 191 -0.67 16.04 24.20
N ASP A 192 -1.41 16.06 23.09
CA ASP A 192 -2.80 16.50 23.04
C ASP A 192 -3.72 15.59 23.85
N LYS A 193 -3.51 14.27 23.79
CA LYS A 193 -4.22 13.29 24.64
C LYS A 193 -3.91 13.52 26.12
N ALA A 194 -2.64 13.73 26.47
CA ALA A 194 -2.25 14.00 27.86
C ALA A 194 -2.91 15.28 28.38
N ARG A 195 -2.94 16.34 27.58
CA ARG A 195 -3.61 17.60 27.92
C ARG A 195 -5.13 17.42 28.07
N THR A 196 -5.74 16.64 27.18
CA THR A 196 -7.18 16.33 27.25
C THR A 196 -7.53 15.54 28.51
N LEU A 197 -6.71 14.55 28.88
CA LEU A 197 -6.87 13.78 30.11
C LEU A 197 -6.66 14.63 31.36
N ALA A 198 -5.66 15.52 31.37
CA ALA A 198 -5.43 16.46 32.46
C ALA A 198 -6.65 17.37 32.68
N ASN A 199 -7.18 17.97 31.61
CA ASN A 199 -8.39 18.80 31.68
C ASN A 199 -9.62 17.98 32.14
N TYR A 200 -9.75 16.73 31.70
CA TYR A 200 -10.84 15.85 32.14
C TYR A 200 -10.75 15.52 33.64
N VAL A 201 -9.54 15.26 34.14
CA VAL A 201 -9.31 15.00 35.57
C VAL A 201 -9.62 16.25 36.39
N GLU A 202 -9.18 17.43 35.95
CA GLU A 202 -9.48 18.70 36.59
C GLU A 202 -10.98 18.98 36.62
N LEU A 203 -11.70 18.80 35.50
CA LEU A 203 -13.15 19.01 35.46
C LEU A 203 -13.92 18.03 36.35
N LYS A 204 -13.48 16.77 36.43
CA LYS A 204 -14.21 15.72 37.15
C LYS A 204 -13.89 15.67 38.65
N TYR A 205 -12.68 16.07 39.03
CA TYR A 205 -12.18 15.89 40.39
C TYR A 205 -11.70 17.20 41.04
N GLY A 206 -11.60 18.31 40.30
CA GLY A 206 -11.14 19.61 40.81
C GLY A 206 -12.11 20.28 41.78
N GLU A 207 -13.43 20.10 41.63
CA GLU A 207 -14.44 20.67 42.55
C GLU A 207 -14.45 20.02 43.95
N LYS A 208 -13.70 18.93 44.19
CA LYS A 208 -13.73 18.20 45.48
C LYS A 208 -12.61 18.60 46.45
N PHE A 209 -11.82 19.62 46.13
CA PHE A 209 -10.65 20.02 46.93
C PHE A 209 -10.69 21.47 47.44
N ASP A 210 -11.84 22.15 47.36
CA ASP A 210 -12.08 23.41 48.09
C ASP A 210 -12.79 23.15 49.44
#